data_AF-A0AA90K6J9-F1
#
_entry.id   AF-A0AA90K6J9-F1
#
_cell.length_a   1.000
_cell.length_b   1.000
_cell.length_c   1.000
_cell.angle_alpha   90.00
_cell.angle_beta   90.00
_cell.angle_gamma   90.00
#
_symmetry.space_group_name_H-M   'P 1'
#
loop_
_entity.id
_entity.type
_entity.pdbx_description
1 polymer ?
#
loop_
_entity_poly.entity_id
_entity_poly.type
_entity_poly.pdbx_seq_one_letter_code
_entity_poly.pdbx_strand_id
1 'polypeptide(L)'
;MDYVPEGQLKAMQAYGGDAKQQQMLESTYKAALQASAQAMSPFTAATGEKAEKILAQMKTGKVLIYRTLGMNQAASTTGEYALDQSLSKALAECGIK
;
A
#
# COMPACT_ATOMS: atom_id res chain seq x y z
N MET A 1 -9.30 -3.33 -0.20
CA MET A 1 -8.37 -3.89 -1.22
C MET A 1 -8.72 -5.36 -1.29
N ASP A 2 -9.79 -5.66 -2.03
CA ASP A 2 -10.57 -6.89 -1.91
C ASP A 2 -10.48 -7.73 -3.18
N TYR A 3 -9.27 -7.88 -3.73
CA TYR A 3 -9.08 -8.77 -4.87
C TYR A 3 -8.63 -10.15 -4.38
N VAL A 4 -9.62 -10.97 -4.02
CA VAL A 4 -9.47 -12.42 -4.04
C VAL A 4 -9.83 -12.86 -5.45
N PRO A 5 -8.93 -13.49 -6.23
CA PRO A 5 -9.30 -14.01 -7.54
C PRO A 5 -10.40 -15.07 -7.36
N GLU A 6 -11.65 -14.71 -7.69
CA GLU A 6 -12.83 -15.54 -7.41
C GLU A 6 -12.72 -16.96 -7.98
N GLY A 7 -11.93 -17.13 -9.05
CA GLY A 7 -11.65 -18.42 -9.68
C GLY A 7 -10.87 -19.40 -8.80
N GLN A 8 -9.94 -18.94 -7.96
CA GLN A 8 -9.18 -19.82 -7.07
C GLN A 8 -10.00 -20.27 -5.86
N LEU A 9 -10.83 -19.37 -5.31
CA LEU A 9 -11.68 -19.70 -4.16
C LEU A 9 -12.76 -20.73 -4.54
N LYS A 10 -13.38 -20.60 -5.71
CA LYS A 10 -14.33 -21.60 -6.25
C LYS A 10 -13.67 -22.96 -6.52
N ALA A 11 -12.43 -22.98 -7.00
CA ALA A 11 -11.68 -24.22 -7.22
C ALA A 11 -11.35 -24.94 -5.89
N MET A 12 -11.12 -24.19 -4.81
CA MET A 12 -10.89 -24.78 -3.48
C MET A 12 -12.16 -25.30 -2.81
N GLN A 13 -13.31 -24.65 -3.03
CA GLN A 13 -14.61 -25.15 -2.55
C GLN A 13 -15.03 -26.46 -3.24
N ALA A 14 -14.54 -26.72 -4.46
CA ALA A 14 -14.77 -27.96 -5.18
C ALA A 14 -14.04 -29.18 -4.59
N TYR A 15 -13.09 -28.98 -3.66
CA TYR A 15 -12.27 -30.07 -3.11
C TYR A 15 -12.97 -30.92 -2.04
N GLY A 16 -14.18 -30.54 -1.60
CA GLY A 16 -14.96 -31.31 -0.61
C GLY A 16 -14.35 -31.26 0.79
N GLY A 17 -15.14 -30.82 1.77
CA GLY A 17 -14.73 -30.74 3.18
C GLY A 17 -15.80 -30.08 4.03
N ASP A 18 -15.80 -30.39 5.32
CA ASP A 18 -16.78 -29.86 6.27
C ASP A 18 -16.68 -28.32 6.38
N ALA A 19 -17.74 -27.63 6.81
CA ALA A 19 -17.81 -26.15 6.79
C ALA A 19 -16.64 -25.49 7.56
N LYS A 20 -16.17 -26.16 8.63
CA LYS A 20 -15.01 -25.75 9.42
C LYS A 20 -13.69 -25.78 8.63
N GLN A 21 -13.50 -26.79 7.77
CA GLN A 21 -12.30 -26.89 6.93
C GLN A 21 -12.32 -25.83 5.83
N GLN A 22 -13.49 -25.55 5.25
CA GLN A 22 -13.62 -24.50 4.24
C GLN A 22 -13.29 -23.12 4.82
N GLN A 23 -13.80 -22.82 6.02
CA GLN A 23 -13.52 -21.56 6.70
C GLN A 23 -12.05 -21.41 7.10
N MET A 24 -11.42 -22.49 7.57
CA MET A 24 -9.99 -22.51 7.89
C MET A 24 -9.12 -22.33 6.62
N LEU A 25 -9.53 -22.91 5.50
CA LEU A 25 -8.84 -22.79 4.23
C LEU A 25 -8.92 -21.36 3.68
N GLU A 26 -10.10 -20.74 3.73
CA GLU A 26 -10.29 -19.36 3.31
C GLU A 26 -9.47 -18.38 4.16
N SER A 27 -9.47 -18.56 5.49
CA SER A 27 -8.73 -17.68 6.39
C SER A 27 -7.21 -17.82 6.21
N THR A 28 -6.71 -19.05 6.03
CA THR A 28 -5.29 -19.31 5.75
C THR A 28 -4.88 -18.72 4.41
N TYR A 29 -5.70 -18.89 3.37
CA TYR A 29 -5.43 -18.33 2.05
C TYR A 29 -5.41 -16.80 2.07
N LYS A 30 -6.38 -16.16 2.74
CA LYS A 30 -6.38 -14.69 2.96
C LYS A 30 -5.14 -14.22 3.71
N ALA A 31 -4.75 -14.91 4.78
CA ALA A 31 -3.56 -14.58 5.56
C ALA A 31 -2.27 -14.71 4.72
N ALA A 32 -2.15 -15.77 3.91
CA ALA A 32 -1.01 -15.97 3.02
C ALA A 32 -0.93 -14.89 1.93
N LEU A 33 -2.06 -14.50 1.34
CA LEU A 33 -2.11 -13.38 0.40
C LEU A 33 -1.73 -12.06 1.06
N GLN A 34 -2.25 -11.78 2.26
CA GLN A 34 -1.92 -10.58 3.00
C GLN A 34 -0.43 -10.51 3.35
N ALA A 35 0.15 -11.61 3.82
CA ALA A 35 1.58 -11.69 4.12
C ALA A 35 2.44 -11.50 2.86
N SER A 36 2.03 -12.10 1.74
CA SER A 36 2.71 -11.94 0.45
C SER A 36 2.63 -10.49 -0.06
N ALA A 37 1.45 -9.87 0.07
CA ALA A 37 1.23 -8.46 -0.26
C ALA A 37 2.07 -7.52 0.61
N GLN A 38 2.19 -7.80 1.92
CA GLN A 38 3.05 -7.05 2.83
C GLN A 38 4.54 -7.23 2.50
N ALA A 39 4.97 -8.45 2.21
CA ALA A 39 6.36 -8.75 1.85
C ALA A 39 6.77 -8.13 0.50
N MET A 40 5.84 -8.01 -0.44
CA MET A 40 6.04 -7.33 -1.72
C MET A 40 5.70 -5.84 -1.68
N SER A 41 5.31 -5.32 -0.51
CA SER A 41 4.83 -3.95 -0.40
C SER A 41 5.99 -2.96 -0.57
N PRO A 42 5.88 -1.97 -1.48
CA PRO A 42 6.99 -1.06 -1.81
C PRO A 42 7.28 0.00 -0.73
N PHE A 43 6.75 -0.16 0.49
CA PHE A 43 6.95 0.80 1.57
C PHE A 43 8.31 0.61 2.23
N THR A 44 9.37 1.09 1.57
CA THR A 44 10.63 1.36 2.27
C THR A 44 10.46 2.64 3.08
N ALA A 45 10.43 2.53 4.41
CA ALA A 45 10.46 3.70 5.28
C ALA A 45 11.77 4.47 5.03
N ALA A 46 11.67 5.75 4.67
CA ALA A 46 12.82 6.65 4.68
C ALA A 46 13.01 7.20 6.10
N THR A 47 14.20 7.04 6.66
CA THR A 47 14.54 7.54 8.00
C THR A 47 15.87 8.32 7.97
N GLY A 48 16.16 9.06 9.04
CA GLY A 48 17.39 9.84 9.19
C GLY A 48 17.60 10.84 8.05
N GLU A 49 18.83 10.94 7.57
CA GLU A 49 19.25 11.88 6.53
C GLU A 49 18.40 11.77 5.24
N LYS A 50 17.95 10.57 4.88
CA LYS A 50 17.11 10.36 3.69
C LYS A 50 15.74 11.03 3.87
N ALA A 51 15.15 10.90 5.05
CA ALA A 51 13.87 11.56 5.36
C ALA A 51 14.03 13.08 5.35
N GLU A 52 15.10 13.61 5.96
CA GLU A 52 15.38 15.05 5.99
C GLU A 52 15.53 15.63 4.57
N LYS A 53 16.26 14.95 3.68
CA LYS A 53 16.43 15.38 2.29
C LYS A 53 15.10 15.41 1.53
N ILE A 54 14.25 14.40 1.71
CA ILE A 54 12.92 14.36 1.08
C ILE A 54 12.08 15.56 1.56
N LEU A 55 12.04 15.80 2.88
CA LEU A 55 11.28 16.91 3.45
C LEU A 55 11.82 18.27 3.00
N ALA A 56 13.14 18.44 2.89
CA ALA A 56 13.75 19.66 2.36
C ALA A 56 13.37 19.91 0.89
N GLN A 57 13.33 18.85 0.07
CA GLN A 57 12.86 18.94 -1.32
C GLN A 57 11.36 19.29 -1.37
N MET A 58 10.54 18.69 -0.51
CA MET A 58 9.10 19.00 -0.45
C MET A 58 8.83 20.44 -0.01
N LYS A 59 9.62 21.01 0.91
CA LYS A 59 9.50 22.40 1.36
C LYS A 59 9.87 23.43 0.29
N THR A 60 10.79 23.07 -0.61
CA THR A 60 11.27 23.96 -1.68
C THR A 60 10.54 23.74 -3.00
N GLY A 61 9.94 22.56 -3.20
CA GLY A 61 9.14 22.20 -4.34
C GLY A 61 7.74 22.82 -4.32
N LYS A 62 7.08 22.84 -5.48
CA LYS A 62 5.71 23.34 -5.65
C LYS A 62 4.68 22.22 -5.79
N VAL A 63 5.10 21.05 -6.24
CA VAL A 63 4.22 19.92 -6.57
C VAL A 63 4.92 18.61 -6.19
N LEU A 64 4.17 17.71 -5.55
CA LEU A 64 4.53 16.31 -5.38
C LEU A 64 3.93 15.50 -6.52
N ILE A 65 4.79 14.93 -7.36
CA ILE A 65 4.38 13.97 -8.39
C ILE A 65 4.42 12.58 -7.76
N TYR A 66 3.30 11.87 -7.75
CA TYR A 66 3.21 10.52 -7.20
C TYR A 66 2.71 9.53 -8.25
N ARG A 67 3.10 8.26 -8.08
CA ARG A 67 2.62 7.14 -8.90
C ARG A 67 2.04 6.08 -7.99
N THR A 68 0.80 5.72 -8.22
CA THR A 68 0.17 4.56 -7.57
C THR A 68 0.41 3.33 -8.44
N LEU A 69 1.10 2.34 -7.85
CA LEU A 69 1.35 1.05 -8.47
C LEU A 69 0.24 0.10 -8.05
N GLY A 70 -0.56 -0.37 -9.01
CA GLY A 70 -1.54 -1.43 -8.79
C GLY A 70 -0.84 -2.78 -8.68
N MET A 71 -1.11 -3.52 -7.61
CA MET A 71 -0.65 -4.91 -7.50
C MET A 71 -1.32 -5.74 -8.60
N ASN A 72 -0.52 -6.34 -9.49
CA ASN A 72 -0.99 -7.14 -10.63
C ASN A 72 -1.95 -6.44 -11.62
N GLN A 73 -1.96 -5.10 -11.70
CA GLN A 73 -2.72 -4.37 -12.73
C GLN A 73 -1.80 -3.58 -13.66
N ALA A 74 -2.06 -3.66 -14.97
CA ALA A 74 -1.29 -2.99 -16.02
C ALA A 74 -1.42 -1.46 -16.02
N ALA A 75 -2.30 -0.89 -15.20
CA ALA A 75 -2.51 0.54 -15.08
C ALA A 75 -1.84 1.08 -13.80
N SER A 76 -0.70 1.74 -13.96
CA SER A 76 -0.23 2.70 -12.94
C SER A 76 -0.82 4.07 -13.26
N THR A 77 -1.32 4.77 -12.25
CA THR A 77 -1.75 6.17 -12.43
C THR A 77 -0.71 7.10 -11.84
N THR A 78 -0.48 8.22 -12.52
CA THR A 78 0.33 9.33 -12.02
C THR A 78 -0.61 10.45 -11.60
N GLY A 79 -0.31 11.07 -10.47
CA GLY A 79 -1.02 12.24 -9.98
C GLY A 79 -0.06 13.30 -9.48
N GLU A 80 -0.60 14.50 -9.31
CA GLU A 80 0.12 15.66 -8.80
C GLU A 80 -0.62 16.24 -7.61
N TYR A 81 0.11 16.69 -6.61
CA TYR A 81 -0.45 17.38 -5.45
C TYR A 81 0.34 18.66 -5.19
N ALA A 82 -0.35 19.80 -5.07
CA ALA A 82 0.29 21.06 -4.77
C ALA A 82 0.90 21.04 -3.35
N LEU A 83 2.15 21.45 -3.22
CA LEU A 83 2.83 21.64 -1.94
C LEU A 83 2.74 23.12 -1.58
N ASP A 84 1.80 23.44 -0.70
CA ASP A 84 1.51 24.80 -0.27
C ASP A 84 1.78 24.99 1.23
N GLN A 85 1.33 26.12 1.80
CA GLN A 85 1.52 26.42 3.22
C GLN A 85 0.91 25.39 4.17
N SER A 86 -0.06 24.57 3.71
CA SER A 86 -0.62 23.49 4.52
C SER A 86 0.45 22.44 4.88
N LEU A 87 1.42 22.17 3.99
CA LEU A 87 2.52 21.25 4.26
C LEU A 87 3.40 21.79 5.39
N SER A 88 3.82 23.05 5.31
CA SER A 88 4.67 23.67 6.33
C SER A 88 3.98 23.70 7.69
N LYS A 89 2.66 23.97 7.71
CA LYS A 89 1.86 23.93 8.92
C LYS A 89 1.81 22.51 9.52
N ALA A 90 1.52 21.50 8.70
CA ALA A 90 1.47 20.11 9.15
C ALA A 90 2.83 19.64 9.69
N LEU A 91 3.93 20.01 9.03
CA LEU A 91 5.28 19.69 9.51
C LEU A 91 5.58 20.35 10.87
N ALA A 92 5.20 21.61 11.04
CA ALA A 92 5.37 22.31 12.31
C ALA A 92 4.54 21.68 13.44
N GLU A 93 3.31 21.24 13.16
CA GLU A 93 2.47 20.48 14.11
C GLU A 93 3.12 19.14 14.50
N CYS A 94 3.91 18.54 13.61
CA CYS A 94 4.75 17.37 13.90
C CYS A 94 6.08 17.71 14.59
N GLY A 95 6.36 18.97 14.92
CA GLY A 95 7.63 19.41 15.51
C GLY A 95 8.81 19.45 14.52
N ILE A 96 8.52 19.35 13.22
CA ILE A 96 9.51 19.36 12.13
C ILE A 96 9.61 20.78 11.57
N LYS A 97 10.71 21.47 11.89
CA LYS A 97 10.99 22.84 11.44
C LYS A 97 11.55 22.89 10.04
#